data_AF-A0A0F8ZCP1-F1
#
_entry.id   AF-A0A0F8ZCP1-F1
#
_cell.length_a   1.000
_cell.length_b   1.000
_cell.length_c   1.000
_cell.angle_alpha   90.00
_cell.angle_beta   90.00
_cell.angle_gamma   90.00
#
_symmetry.space_group_name_H-M   'P 1'
#
loop_
_entity.id
_entity.type
_entity.pdbx_description
1 polymer ?
#
loop_
_entity_poly.entity_id
_entity_poly.type
_entity_poly.pdbx_seq_one_letter_code
_entity_poly.pdbx_strand_id
1 'polypeptide(L)' 'NSEIVLDRKIADKRVFPAIDILKSGTRKEDLLIDKIDLQKTFVLRRILNPMGTTDAIEFLLGKLKQTKSNSDFFDSMNT' A
#
# COMPACT_ATOMS: atom_id res chain seq x y z
N ASN A 1 4.64 18.18 -1.72
CA ASN A 1 3.75 17.51 -2.72
C ASN A 1 3.74 15.99 -2.54
N SER A 2 4.22 15.47 -1.41
CA SER A 2 4.14 14.07 -0.99
C SER A 2 3.79 14.07 0.49
N GLU A 3 2.85 13.22 0.89
CA GLU A 3 2.36 13.10 2.26
C GLU A 3 2.41 11.64 2.66
N ILE A 4 3.07 11.37 3.79
CA ILE A 4 3.10 10.05 4.43
C ILE A 4 2.44 10.22 5.79
N VAL A 5 1.24 9.66 5.92
CA VAL A 5 0.43 9.77 7.12
C VAL A 5 0.63 8.52 7.97
N LEU A 6 0.95 8.71 9.24
CA LEU A 6 1.07 7.63 10.22
C LEU A 6 -0.16 7.63 11.13
N ASP A 7 -0.66 6.44 11.47
CA ASP A 7 -1.85 6.28 12.32
C ASP A 7 -1.49 5.69 13.69
N ARG A 8 -1.89 6.38 14.76
CA ARG A 8 -1.63 5.96 16.15
C ARG A 8 -2.29 4.62 16.49
N LYS A 9 -3.48 4.33 15.99
CA LYS A 9 -4.20 3.07 16.29
C LYS A 9 -3.44 1.86 15.78
N ILE A 10 -2.77 2.00 14.64
CA ILE A 10 -1.92 0.94 14.06
C ILE A 10 -0.67 0.74 14.95
N ALA A 11 -0.03 1.83 15.36
CA ALA A 11 1.13 1.79 16.24
C ALA A 11 0.80 1.20 17.63
N ASP A 12 -0.36 1.52 18.20
CA ASP A 12 -0.83 0.98 19.49
C ASP A 12 -1.02 -0.54 19.43
N LYS A 13 -1.42 -1.07 18.27
CA LYS A 13 -1.47 -2.53 18.00
C LYS A 13 -0.10 -3.15 17.68
N ARG A 14 0.98 -2.37 17.71
CA ARG A 14 2.35 -2.80 17.38
C ARG A 14 2.51 -3.31 15.95
N VAL A 15 1.70 -2.82 15.02
CA VAL A 15 1.85 -3.12 13.60
C VAL A 15 2.76 -2.06 12.97
N PHE A 16 3.86 -2.50 12.37
CA PHE A 16 4.82 -1.61 11.73
C PHE A 16 5.14 -2.07 10.30
N PRO A 17 5.27 -1.14 9.34
CA PRO A 17 5.13 0.32 9.47
C PRO A 17 3.68 0.79 9.69
N ALA A 18 3.49 1.80 10.54
CA ALA A 18 2.16 2.30 10.95
C ALA A 18 1.57 3.33 9.97
N ILE A 19 1.57 3.02 8.67
CA ILE A 19 1.19 3.94 7.60
C ILE A 19 -0.30 3.85 7.29
N ASP A 20 -0.98 4.99 7.22
CA ASP A 20 -2.30 5.12 6.63
C ASP A 20 -2.16 5.22 5.10
N ILE A 21 -2.32 4.08 4.42
CA ILE A 21 -2.12 3.97 2.97
C ILE A 21 -3.13 4.82 2.19
N LEU A 22 -4.37 4.93 2.68
CA LEU A 22 -5.45 5.63 1.98
C LEU A 22 -5.26 7.15 2.02
N LYS A 23 -4.72 7.68 3.13
CA LYS A 23 -4.40 9.11 3.24
C LYS A 23 -3.04 9.49 2.70
N SER A 24 -2.11 8.54 2.57
CA SER A 24 -0.77 8.80 2.04
C SER A 24 -0.77 8.84 0.52
N GLY A 25 -0.01 9.75 -0.07
CA GLY A 25 0.07 9.88 -1.53
C GLY A 25 1.02 10.99 -2.00
N THR A 26 1.34 10.95 -3.29
CA THR A 26 2.21 11.93 -3.95
C THR A 26 1.49 12.53 -5.14
N ARG A 27 1.54 13.85 -5.30
CA ARG A 27 0.98 14.51 -6.48
C ARG A 27 1.86 14.28 -7.69
N LYS A 28 1.25 14.04 -8.86
CA LYS A 28 1.93 13.72 -10.12
C LYS A 28 2.85 12.51 -10.03
N GLU A 29 2.38 11.44 -9.38
CA GLU A 29 3.12 10.18 -9.26
C GLU A 29 3.34 9.47 -10.63
N ASP A 30 2.58 9.85 -11.66
CA ASP A 30 2.76 9.41 -13.05
C ASP A 30 4.09 9.84 -13.69
N LEU A 31 4.76 10.85 -13.13
CA LEU A 31 6.10 11.27 -13.56
C LEU A 31 7.22 10.45 -12.89
N LEU A 32 6.89 9.66 -11.86
CA LEU A 32 7.85 8.96 -11.01
C LEU A 32 7.77 7.44 -11.16
N ILE A 33 6.59 6.94 -11.52
CA ILE A 33 6.29 5.52 -11.57
C ILE A 33 5.92 5.16 -13.01
N ASP A 34 6.46 4.05 -13.50
CA ASP A 34 6.08 3.51 -14.80
C ASP A 34 4.57 3.24 -14.88
N LYS A 35 4.00 3.46 -16.06
CA LYS A 35 2.55 3.38 -16.29
C LYS A 35 1.94 2.04 -15.86
N ILE A 36 2.69 0.94 -16.02
CA ILE A 36 2.25 -0.41 -15.65
C ILE A 36 2.15 -0.54 -14.13
N ASP A 37 3.20 -0.15 -13.39
CA ASP A 37 3.22 -0.24 -11.93
C ASP A 37 2.24 0.75 -11.29
N LEU A 38 2.03 1.90 -11.93
CA LEU A 38 1.02 2.85 -11.51
C LEU A 38 -0.39 2.24 -11.59
N GLN A 39 -0.72 1.51 -12.67
CA GLN A 39 -1.98 0.79 -12.79
C GLN A 39 -2.13 -0.29 -11.71
N LYS A 40 -1.07 -1.08 -11.45
CA LYS A 40 -1.08 -2.09 -10.37
C LYS A 40 -1.30 -1.45 -8.99
N THR A 41 -0.67 -0.29 -8.75
CA THR A 41 -0.85 0.50 -7.52
C THR A 41 -2.28 1.01 -7.35
N PHE A 42 -2.93 1.46 -8.43
CA PHE A 42 -4.34 1.86 -8.40
C PHE A 42 -5.27 0.69 -8.07
N VAL A 43 -5.04 -0.48 -8.66
CA VAL A 43 -5.81 -1.69 -8.36
C VAL A 43 -5.65 -2.07 -6.88
N LEU A 44 -4.42 -2.07 -6.38
CA LEU A 44 -4.14 -2.31 -4.96
C LEU A 44 -4.89 -1.34 -4.06
N ARG A 45 -4.82 -0.02 -4.33
CA ARG A 45 -5.56 0.99 -3.55
C ARG A 45 -7.06 0.75 -3.56
N ARG A 46 -7.63 0.30 -4.68
CA ARG A 46 -9.05 -0.02 -4.80
C ARG A 46 -9.46 -1.25 -3.97
N ILE A 47 -8.59 -2.25 -3.86
CA ILE A 47 -8.78 -3.43 -3.00
C ILE A 47 -8.72 -3.04 -1.51
N LEU A 48 -7.82 -2.11 -1.16
CA LEU A 48 -7.64 -1.65 0.23
C LEU A 48 -8.73 -0.67 0.68
N ASN A 49 -9.36 0.08 -0.24
CA ASN A 49 -10.34 1.11 0.09
C ASN A 49 -11.58 0.65 0.91
N PRO A 50 -12.20 -0.52 0.64
CA PRO A 50 -13.28 -1.01 1.49
C PRO A 50 -12.82 -1.53 2.86
N MET A 51 -11.51 -1.71 3.07
CA MET A 51 -10.95 -2.17 4.33
C MET A 51 -10.76 -0.99 5.29
N GLY A 52 -10.90 -1.22 6.60
CA GLY A 52 -10.45 -0.24 7.59
C GLY A 52 -8.94 -0.03 7.51
N THR A 53 -8.43 1.15 7.88
CA THR A 53 -7.00 1.50 7.77
C THR A 53 -6.08 0.45 8.40
N THR A 54 -6.48 -0.12 9.53
CA THR A 54 -5.71 -1.15 10.25
C THR A 54 -5.72 -2.50 9.53
N ASP A 55 -6.88 -2.94 9.06
CA ASP A 55 -7.01 -4.21 8.34
C ASP A 55 -6.28 -4.13 6.98
N ALA A 56 -6.31 -2.97 6.34
CA ALA A 56 -5.62 -2.71 5.08
C ALA A 56 -4.10 -2.90 5.20
N ILE A 57 -3.46 -2.32 6.24
CA ILE A 57 -2.01 -2.46 6.43
C ILE A 57 -1.63 -3.89 6.83
N GLU A 58 -2.43 -4.56 7.67
CA GLU A 58 -2.19 -5.94 8.06
C GLU A 58 -2.31 -6.90 6.86
N PHE A 59 -3.34 -6.70 6.02
CA PHE A 59 -3.50 -7.43 4.76
C PHE A 59 -2.31 -7.21 3.83
N LEU A 60 -1.91 -5.96 3.61
CA LEU A 60 -0.77 -5.63 2.75
C LEU A 60 0.52 -6.26 3.27
N LEU A 61 0.82 -6.14 4.56
CA LEU A 61 2.00 -6.75 5.16
C LEU A 61 1.98 -8.28 5.08
N GLY A 62 0.79 -8.89 5.21
CA GLY A 62 0.61 -10.32 5.02
C GLY A 62 1.02 -10.79 3.63
N LYS A 63 0.65 -10.01 2.59
CA LYS A 63 1.03 -10.32 1.21
C LYS A 63 2.48 -10.01 0.90
N LEU A 64 3.00 -8.87 1.34
CA LEU A 64 4.40 -8.49 1.12
C LEU A 64 5.37 -9.49 1.74
N LYS A 65 5.04 -10.07 2.91
CA LYS A 65 5.85 -11.11 3.55
C LYS A 65 5.99 -12.40 2.73
N GLN A 66 5.08 -12.66 1.79
CA GLN A 66 5.14 -13.85 0.92
C GLN A 66 6.10 -13.66 -0.25
N THR A 67 6.58 -12.45 -0.49
CA THR A 67 7.40 -12.08 -1.64
C THR A 67 8.70 -11.41 -1.22
N LYS A 68 9.75 -11.55 -2.02
CA LYS A 68 11.05 -10.94 -1.72
C LYS A 68 11.16 -9.52 -2.27
N SER A 69 10.48 -9.22 -3.37
CA SER A 69 10.51 -7.91 -4.01
C SER A 69 9.10 -7.39 -4.31
N ASN A 70 8.99 -6.07 -4.47
CA ASN A 70 7.73 -5.44 -4.88
C ASN A 70 7.29 -5.87 -6.29
N SER A 71 8.23 -6.21 -7.17
CA SER A 71 7.92 -6.75 -8.50
C SER A 71 7.20 -8.09 -8.39
N ASP A 72 7.76 -9.01 -7.60
CA ASP A 72 7.15 -10.33 -7.38
C ASP A 72 5.76 -10.21 -6.74
N PHE A 73 5.60 -9.28 -5.78
CA PHE A 73 4.30 -8.97 -5.18
C PHE A 73 3.29 -8.53 -6.23
N PHE A 74 3.66 -7.56 -7.06
CA PHE A 74 2.80 -7.04 -8.10
C PHE A 74 2.44 -8.08 -9.17
N ASP A 75 3.33 -9.00 -9.48
CA ASP A 75 3.05 -10.09 -10.41
C ASP A 75 2.12 -11.14 -9.79
N SER A 76 2.24 -11.39 -8.48
CA SER A 76 1.32 -12.28 -7.75
C SER A 76 -0.13 -11.77 -7.67
N MET A 77 -0.37 -10.47 -7.86
CA MET A 77 -1.73 -9.90 -7.88
C MET A 77 -2.44 -10.07 -9.23
N ASN A 78 -1.70 -10.37 -10.30
CA ASN A 78 -2.24 -10.53 -11.66
C ASN A 78 -2.70 -11.97 -11.96
N THR A 79 -2.71 -12.85 -10.96
CA THR A 79 -3.18 -14.23 -11.05
C THR A 79 -4.49 -14.38 -10.28
#